data_AF-A0A729G5U0-F1
#
_entry.id   AF-A0A729G5U0-F1
#
_cell.length_a   1.000
_cell.length_b   1.000
_cell.length_c   1.000
_cell.angle_alpha   90.00
_cell.angle_beta   90.00
_cell.angle_gamma   90.00
#
_symmetry.space_group_name_H-M   'P 1'
#
loop_
_entity.id
_entity.type
_entity.pdbx_description
1 polymer ?
#
loop_
_entity_poly.entity_id
_entity_poly.type
_entity_poly.pdbx_seq_one_letter_code
_entity_poly.pdbx_strand_id
1 'polypeptide(L)'
;MCSICVDSFMFENGERYCHVVNKDTGEPLYYPNLYITTQVRNRSESISTMKVIAGSISLLYRFFMRKNINIDERIQKKLFLAPHEIEDLIEFTSLNFRDGGDGNFRILNVKKPTKYFRITTVANYLEWLCKILLSHAGQENTIKEVMAFINNIKRKRPRNNDKYNMEIEKSLDKAQLDSLFSILSPGGNLNPFKEKVQKRNNLIFLLLHCFGL
;
A
#
# COMPACT_ATOMS: atom_id res chain seq x y z
N MET A 1 4.48 -11.12 -17.01
CA MET A 1 3.45 -11.37 -15.98
C MET A 1 4.09 -11.26 -14.61
N CYS A 2 3.46 -10.60 -13.65
CA CYS A 2 3.95 -10.51 -12.28
C CYS A 2 3.60 -11.78 -11.51
N SER A 3 4.60 -12.62 -11.26
CA SER A 3 4.48 -13.86 -10.49
C SER A 3 4.11 -13.59 -9.03
N ILE A 4 4.65 -12.55 -8.39
CA ILE A 4 4.36 -12.27 -6.97
C ILE A 4 3.25 -11.21 -6.84
N CYS A 5 2.19 -11.55 -6.12
CA CYS A 5 1.05 -10.67 -5.88
C CYS A 5 0.52 -10.74 -4.44
N VAL A 6 -0.38 -9.80 -4.13
CA VAL A 6 -1.19 -9.85 -2.91
C VAL A 6 -2.51 -10.51 -3.24
N ASP A 7 -2.88 -11.49 -2.44
CA ASP A 7 -4.20 -12.09 -2.45
C ASP A 7 -4.89 -11.83 -1.10
N SER A 8 -6.23 -11.82 -1.10
CA SER A 8 -7.02 -11.52 0.10
C SER A 8 -8.19 -12.45 0.25
N PHE A 9 -8.40 -12.89 1.48
CA PHE A 9 -9.40 -13.88 1.84
C PHE A 9 -10.07 -13.49 3.16
N MET A 10 -11.06 -14.29 3.56
CA MET A 10 -11.83 -14.10 4.77
C MET A 10 -11.86 -15.43 5.54
N PHE A 11 -11.56 -15.37 6.82
CA PHE A 11 -11.65 -16.51 7.73
C PHE A 11 -13.12 -16.83 8.04
N GLU A 12 -13.37 -18.02 8.59
CA GLU A 12 -14.72 -18.47 8.96
C GLU A 12 -15.40 -17.55 9.98
N ASN A 13 -14.63 -16.87 10.83
CA ASN A 13 -15.10 -15.89 11.81
C ASN A 13 -15.45 -14.52 11.17
N GLY A 14 -15.34 -14.37 9.84
CA GLY A 14 -15.60 -13.12 9.12
C GLY A 14 -14.40 -12.15 9.09
N GLU A 15 -13.29 -12.48 9.74
CA GLU A 15 -12.08 -11.66 9.71
C GLU A 15 -11.45 -11.67 8.32
N ARG A 16 -11.14 -10.48 7.80
CA ARG A 16 -10.47 -10.34 6.49
C ARG A 16 -8.96 -10.31 6.66
N TYR A 17 -8.25 -10.97 5.75
CA TYR A 17 -6.80 -11.06 5.76
C TYR A 17 -6.21 -10.93 4.35
N CYS A 18 -4.89 -10.73 4.26
CA CYS A 18 -4.16 -10.75 3.00
C CYS A 18 -2.78 -11.39 3.15
N HIS A 19 -2.33 -12.05 2.09
CA HIS A 19 -1.02 -12.69 2.02
C HIS A 19 -0.32 -12.38 0.69
N VAL A 20 1.00 -12.54 0.68
CA VAL A 20 1.85 -12.43 -0.51
C VAL A 20 2.10 -13.83 -1.05
N VAL A 21 1.75 -14.07 -2.30
CA VAL A 21 1.81 -15.39 -2.95
C VAL A 21 2.59 -15.32 -4.25
N ASN A 22 3.24 -16.43 -4.60
CA ASN A 22 3.77 -16.67 -5.93
C ASN A 22 2.66 -17.33 -6.77
N LYS A 23 2.15 -16.64 -7.79
CA LYS A 23 1.11 -17.13 -8.69
C LYS A 23 1.56 -18.31 -9.54
N ASP A 24 2.85 -18.43 -9.82
CA ASP A 24 3.35 -19.51 -10.68
C ASP A 24 3.34 -20.85 -9.93
N THR A 25 3.66 -20.83 -8.63
CA THR A 25 3.66 -22.03 -7.77
C THR A 25 2.38 -22.20 -6.95
N GLY A 26 1.62 -21.12 -6.76
CA GLY A 26 0.47 -21.06 -5.84
C GLY A 26 0.88 -20.90 -4.37
N GLU A 27 2.17 -20.81 -4.06
CA GLU A 27 2.66 -20.88 -2.69
C GLU A 27 2.78 -19.49 -2.02
N PRO A 28 2.41 -19.37 -0.73
CA PRO A 28 2.65 -18.17 0.04
C PRO A 28 4.14 -18.00 0.34
N LEU A 29 4.66 -16.77 0.19
CA LEU A 29 6.04 -16.48 0.53
C LEU A 29 6.22 -16.43 2.05
N TYR A 30 7.16 -17.20 2.58
CA TYR A 30 7.35 -17.36 4.03
C TYR A 30 7.64 -16.06 4.77
N TYR A 31 8.77 -15.39 4.51
CA TYR A 31 9.16 -14.17 5.24
C TYR A 31 8.21 -12.99 5.06
N PRO A 32 7.67 -12.68 3.86
CA PRO A 32 6.63 -11.69 3.68
C PRO A 32 5.40 -11.91 4.56
N ASN A 33 4.88 -13.15 4.60
CA ASN A 33 3.68 -13.46 5.37
C ASN A 33 3.95 -13.54 6.87
N LEU A 34 5.14 -13.97 7.27
CA LEU A 34 5.58 -13.88 8.66
C LEU A 34 5.68 -12.42 9.13
N TYR A 35 6.20 -11.51 8.29
CA TYR A 35 6.22 -10.07 8.59
C TYR A 35 4.80 -9.50 8.72
N ILE A 36 3.91 -9.81 7.78
CA ILE A 36 2.52 -9.33 7.81
C ILE A 36 1.83 -9.82 9.09
N THR A 37 2.00 -11.09 9.45
CA THR A 37 1.41 -11.67 10.66
C THR A 37 1.97 -11.05 11.93
N THR A 38 3.30 -10.98 12.06
CA THR A 38 3.93 -10.61 13.33
C THR A 38 4.10 -9.12 13.53
N GLN A 39 4.30 -8.35 12.46
CA GLN A 39 4.64 -6.93 12.53
C GLN A 39 3.47 -6.02 12.13
N VAL A 40 2.59 -6.46 11.24
CA VAL A 40 1.52 -5.60 10.71
C VAL A 40 0.19 -5.91 11.39
N ARG A 41 -0.25 -7.17 11.40
CA ARG A 41 -1.52 -7.58 12.00
C ARG A 41 -1.58 -7.30 13.51
N ASN A 42 -0.47 -7.49 14.21
CA ASN A 42 -0.34 -7.23 15.66
C ASN A 42 -0.45 -5.74 16.03
N ARG A 43 -0.33 -4.81 15.06
CA ARG A 43 -0.55 -3.38 15.29
C ARG A 43 -2.02 -2.97 15.21
N SER A 44 -2.93 -3.94 15.02
CA SER A 44 -4.36 -3.72 14.81
C SER A 44 -4.67 -2.75 13.64
N GLU A 45 -3.81 -2.76 12.63
CA GLU A 45 -3.96 -1.97 11.42
C GLU A 45 -5.17 -2.44 10.60
N SER A 46 -5.79 -1.51 9.86
CA SER A 46 -6.90 -1.85 8.97
C SER A 46 -6.44 -2.81 7.85
N ILE A 47 -7.37 -3.64 7.35
CA ILE A 47 -7.10 -4.55 6.24
C ILE A 47 -6.64 -3.81 4.96
N SER A 48 -7.13 -2.59 4.73
CA SER A 48 -6.66 -1.77 3.61
C SER A 48 -5.19 -1.38 3.79
N THR A 49 -4.78 -0.97 5.00
CA THR A 49 -3.37 -0.73 5.31
C THR A 49 -2.50 -1.98 5.09
N MET A 50 -2.94 -3.14 5.60
CA MET A 50 -2.25 -4.42 5.41
C MET A 50 -2.04 -4.73 3.93
N LYS A 51 -3.06 -4.56 3.09
CA LYS A 51 -2.96 -4.77 1.64
C LYS A 51 -1.95 -3.84 0.97
N VAL A 52 -1.89 -2.58 1.36
CA VAL A 52 -0.92 -1.61 0.80
C VAL A 52 0.51 -1.98 1.22
N ILE A 53 0.71 -2.45 2.46
CA ILE A 53 2.00 -2.96 2.95
C ILE A 53 2.41 -4.22 2.18
N ALA A 54 1.53 -5.23 2.11
CA ALA A 54 1.73 -6.46 1.37
C ALA A 54 2.03 -6.18 -0.11
N GLY A 55 1.37 -5.17 -0.70
CA GLY A 55 1.60 -4.75 -2.10
C GLY A 55 2.98 -4.16 -2.32
N SER A 56 3.50 -3.42 -1.33
CA SER A 56 4.85 -2.87 -1.36
C SER A 56 5.92 -3.97 -1.18
N ILE A 57 5.65 -4.98 -0.34
CA ILE A 57 6.53 -6.15 -0.18
C ILE A 57 6.50 -7.03 -1.44
N SER A 58 5.32 -7.25 -2.03
CA SER A 58 5.19 -7.96 -3.30
C SER A 58 5.96 -7.26 -4.42
N LEU A 59 5.97 -5.92 -4.43
CA LEU A 59 6.77 -5.14 -5.35
C LEU A 59 8.28 -5.37 -5.13
N LEU A 60 8.74 -5.38 -3.88
CA LEU A 60 10.13 -5.68 -3.54
C LEU A 60 10.57 -7.06 -4.03
N TYR A 61 9.75 -8.09 -3.81
CA TYR A 61 10.12 -9.44 -4.26
C TYR A 61 10.08 -9.58 -5.78
N ARG A 62 9.19 -8.86 -6.48
CA ARG A 62 9.24 -8.76 -7.95
C ARG A 62 10.54 -8.13 -8.44
N PHE A 63 11.07 -7.14 -7.73
CA PHE A 63 12.39 -6.57 -8.01
C PHE A 63 13.49 -7.63 -7.85
N PHE A 64 13.49 -8.36 -6.73
CA PHE A 64 14.47 -9.43 -6.49
C PHE A 64 14.41 -10.52 -7.56
N MET A 65 13.21 -10.98 -7.95
CA MET A 65 13.04 -11.92 -9.05
C MET A 65 13.60 -11.38 -10.36
N ARG A 66 13.30 -10.12 -10.71
CA ARG A 66 13.77 -9.50 -11.95
C ARG A 66 15.29 -9.33 -12.01
N LYS A 67 15.93 -9.12 -10.86
CA LYS A 67 17.39 -8.99 -10.72
C LYS A 67 18.09 -10.32 -10.39
N ASN A 68 17.34 -11.43 -10.30
CA ASN A 68 17.82 -12.75 -9.87
C ASN A 68 18.58 -12.71 -8.53
N ILE A 69 18.03 -11.99 -7.55
CA ILE A 69 18.62 -11.81 -6.23
C ILE A 69 17.93 -12.75 -5.24
N ASN A 70 18.68 -13.68 -4.64
CA ASN A 70 18.26 -14.36 -3.42
C ASN A 70 18.63 -13.50 -2.21
N ILE A 71 17.67 -12.70 -1.73
CA ILE A 71 17.92 -11.75 -0.64
C ILE A 71 18.22 -12.44 0.70
N ASP A 72 17.60 -13.60 0.95
CA ASP A 72 17.73 -14.32 2.22
C ASP A 72 19.16 -14.85 2.37
N GLU A 73 19.69 -15.53 1.34
CA GLU A 73 21.08 -15.99 1.29
C GLU A 73 22.08 -14.84 1.38
N ARG A 74 21.79 -13.72 0.69
CA ARG A 74 22.67 -12.54 0.72
C ARG A 74 22.74 -11.93 2.11
N ILE A 75 21.61 -11.78 2.80
CA ILE A 75 21.59 -11.27 4.17
C ILE A 75 22.39 -12.18 5.08
N GLN A 76 22.20 -13.50 5.02
CA GLN A 76 22.96 -14.47 5.83
C GLN A 76 24.47 -14.37 5.59
N LYS A 77 24.90 -14.14 4.33
CA LYS A 77 26.30 -13.91 3.95
C LYS A 77 26.78 -12.46 4.18
N LYS A 78 25.92 -11.58 4.73
CA LYS A 78 26.16 -10.13 4.91
C LYS A 78 26.48 -9.36 3.61
N LEU A 79 26.03 -9.89 2.48
CA LEU A 79 26.16 -9.29 1.15
C LEU A 79 24.95 -8.40 0.86
N PHE A 80 24.80 -7.28 1.57
CA PHE A 80 23.68 -6.35 1.36
C PHE A 80 23.65 -5.76 -0.06
N LEU A 81 22.54 -5.10 -0.43
CA LEU A 81 22.41 -4.47 -1.75
C LEU A 81 23.46 -3.38 -1.94
N ALA A 82 24.16 -3.44 -3.08
CA ALA A 82 25.13 -2.44 -3.47
C ALA A 82 24.44 -1.09 -3.78
N PRO A 83 25.18 0.04 -3.76
CA PRO A 83 24.59 1.35 -4.00
C PRO A 83 23.79 1.48 -5.32
N HIS A 84 24.25 0.82 -6.40
CA HIS A 84 23.54 0.81 -7.68
C HIS A 84 22.26 -0.04 -7.63
N GLU A 85 22.27 -1.18 -6.94
CA GLU A 85 21.07 -2.01 -6.74
C GLU A 85 20.03 -1.28 -5.89
N ILE A 86 20.47 -0.45 -4.93
CA ILE A 86 19.57 0.43 -4.17
C ILE A 86 18.95 1.47 -5.10
N GLU A 87 19.71 2.09 -6.00
CA GLU A 87 19.15 3.05 -6.96
C GLU A 87 18.11 2.39 -7.86
N ASP A 88 18.42 1.21 -8.41
CA ASP A 88 17.51 0.41 -9.22
C ASP A 88 16.23 0.05 -8.46
N LEU A 89 16.34 -0.32 -7.17
CA LEU A 89 15.20 -0.60 -6.31
C LEU A 89 14.32 0.64 -6.12
N ILE A 90 14.94 1.81 -5.86
CA ILE A 90 14.20 3.06 -5.67
C ILE A 90 13.48 3.48 -6.96
N GLU A 91 14.11 3.31 -8.12
CA GLU A 91 13.45 3.50 -9.40
C GLU A 91 12.28 2.53 -9.55
N PHE A 92 12.48 1.25 -9.28
CA PHE A 92 11.44 0.23 -9.37
C PHE A 92 10.24 0.51 -8.46
N THR A 93 10.47 1.05 -7.25
CA THR A 93 9.37 1.45 -6.35
C THR A 93 8.55 2.63 -6.87
N SER A 94 9.09 3.41 -7.82
CA SER A 94 8.43 4.56 -8.44
C SER A 94 7.41 4.13 -9.49
N LEU A 95 7.53 2.93 -10.04
CA LEU A 95 6.70 2.48 -11.16
C LEU A 95 5.28 2.12 -10.71
N ASN A 96 4.29 2.51 -11.49
CA ASN A 96 2.90 2.14 -11.29
C ASN A 96 2.51 0.95 -12.18
N PHE A 97 2.36 -0.23 -11.58
CA PHE A 97 2.02 -1.47 -12.28
C PHE A 97 0.51 -1.70 -12.34
N ARG A 98 -0.28 -0.68 -12.69
CA ARG A 98 -1.69 -0.89 -13.02
C ARG A 98 -1.76 -1.46 -14.43
N ASP A 99 -2.53 -2.54 -14.61
CA ASP A 99 -2.91 -2.99 -15.95
C ASP A 99 -3.63 -1.83 -16.64
N GLY A 100 -2.95 -1.22 -17.61
CA GLY A 100 -3.60 -0.33 -18.55
C GLY A 100 -4.47 -1.20 -19.44
N GLY A 101 -5.79 -1.04 -19.32
CA GLY A 101 -6.67 -1.37 -20.45
C GLY A 101 -6.17 -0.58 -21.66
N ASP A 102 -6.02 -1.28 -22.78
CA ASP A 102 -5.50 -0.83 -24.08
C ASP A 102 -4.01 -0.43 -24.12
N GLY A 103 -3.18 -1.40 -24.55
CA GLY A 103 -2.21 -1.28 -25.66
C GLY A 103 -1.01 -0.33 -25.54
N ASN A 104 -1.04 0.64 -24.64
CA ASN A 104 0.03 1.60 -24.40
C ASN A 104 0.47 1.48 -22.95
N PHE A 105 1.47 0.63 -22.71
CA PHE A 105 2.08 0.40 -21.41
C PHE A 105 2.85 1.66 -20.95
N ARG A 106 2.13 2.71 -20.53
CA ARG A 106 2.75 3.89 -19.94
C ARG A 106 3.14 3.54 -18.52
N ILE A 107 4.43 3.29 -18.33
CA ILE A 107 5.06 3.27 -17.02
C ILE A 107 4.92 4.67 -16.43
N LEU A 108 3.84 4.88 -15.67
CA LEU A 108 3.63 6.12 -14.92
C LEU A 108 4.32 6.02 -13.57
N ASN A 109 4.99 7.09 -13.18
CA ASN A 109 5.53 7.18 -11.83
C ASN A 109 4.41 7.46 -10.82
N VAL A 110 4.46 6.80 -9.67
CA VAL A 110 3.55 7.08 -8.56
C VAL A 110 3.83 8.45 -7.95
N LYS A 111 2.80 9.03 -7.30
CA LYS A 111 2.93 10.30 -6.57
C LYS A 111 3.95 10.19 -5.43
N LYS A 112 4.56 11.31 -5.03
CA LYS A 112 5.57 11.37 -3.95
C LYS A 112 5.13 10.69 -2.65
N PRO A 113 3.89 10.87 -2.12
CA PRO A 113 3.47 10.19 -0.89
C PRO A 113 3.45 8.67 -1.02
N THR A 114 2.99 8.15 -2.17
CA THR A 114 3.00 6.72 -2.46
C THR A 114 4.42 6.18 -2.55
N LYS A 115 5.33 6.89 -3.22
CA LYS A 115 6.76 6.53 -3.29
C LYS A 115 7.39 6.52 -1.89
N TYR A 116 7.12 7.55 -1.08
CA TYR A 116 7.58 7.63 0.32
C TYR A 116 7.11 6.42 1.12
N PHE A 117 5.82 6.07 1.03
CA PHE A 117 5.24 4.93 1.72
C PHE A 117 5.92 3.63 1.30
N ARG A 118 6.03 3.37 -0.01
CA ARG A 118 6.67 2.15 -0.54
C ARG A 118 8.10 2.00 -0.05
N ILE A 119 8.93 3.04 -0.16
CA ILE A 119 10.33 3.02 0.32
C ILE A 119 10.37 2.79 1.83
N THR A 120 9.44 3.39 2.58
CA THR A 120 9.33 3.19 4.03
C THR A 120 9.01 1.74 4.38
N THR A 121 8.00 1.16 3.75
CA THR A 121 7.64 -0.25 3.95
C THR A 121 8.78 -1.19 3.58
N VAL A 122 9.44 -0.96 2.44
CA VAL A 122 10.60 -1.74 2.00
C VAL A 122 11.73 -1.70 3.01
N ALA A 123 12.10 -0.50 3.48
CA ALA A 123 13.16 -0.34 4.47
C ALA A 123 12.80 -1.04 5.79
N ASN A 124 11.57 -0.89 6.28
CA ASN A 124 11.12 -1.52 7.52
C ASN A 124 11.09 -3.05 7.42
N TYR A 125 10.66 -3.58 6.27
CA TYR A 125 10.66 -5.01 6.00
C TYR A 125 12.08 -5.59 5.96
N LEU A 126 12.99 -4.96 5.20
CA LEU A 126 14.38 -5.41 5.10
C LEU A 126 15.11 -5.31 6.44
N GLU A 127 14.83 -4.26 7.23
CA GLU A 127 15.38 -4.11 8.58
C GLU A 127 14.94 -5.28 9.48
N TRP A 128 13.66 -5.65 9.44
CA TRP A 128 13.12 -6.78 10.18
C TRP A 128 13.72 -8.12 9.69
N LEU A 129 13.83 -8.30 8.37
CA LEU A 129 14.37 -9.52 7.77
C LEU A 129 15.84 -9.73 8.19
N CYS A 130 16.65 -8.67 8.14
CA CYS A 130 18.01 -8.68 8.66
C CYS A 130 18.07 -9.07 10.14
N LYS A 131 17.19 -8.51 10.99
CA LYS A 131 17.17 -8.83 12.44
C LYS A 131 16.86 -10.31 12.71
N ILE A 132 15.96 -10.91 11.94
CA ILE A 132 15.64 -12.33 12.09
C ILE A 132 16.75 -13.23 11.56
N LEU A 133 17.29 -12.94 10.37
CA LEU A 133 18.29 -13.79 9.73
C LEU A 133 19.68 -13.68 10.38
N LEU A 134 19.97 -12.58 11.07
CA LEU A 134 21.27 -12.31 11.68
C LEU A 134 21.23 -12.31 13.22
N SER A 135 20.14 -12.80 13.83
CA SER A 135 19.92 -12.81 15.29
C SER A 135 21.05 -13.46 16.10
N HIS A 136 21.78 -14.40 15.50
CA HIS A 136 22.87 -15.16 16.14
C HIS A 136 24.28 -14.70 15.73
N ALA A 137 24.43 -13.74 14.81
CA ALA A 137 25.75 -13.24 14.40
C ALA A 137 26.29 -12.22 15.42
N GLY A 138 27.61 -12.26 15.71
CA GLY A 138 28.28 -11.34 16.64
C GLY A 138 27.75 -9.90 16.53
N GLN A 139 27.14 -9.42 17.62
CA GLN A 139 26.00 -8.50 17.49
C GLN A 139 26.39 -7.07 17.10
N GLU A 140 27.51 -6.54 17.60
CA GLU A 140 27.74 -5.09 17.49
C GLU A 140 28.07 -4.62 16.06
N ASN A 141 29.01 -5.27 15.38
CA ASN A 141 29.38 -4.92 14.00
C ASN A 141 28.22 -5.20 13.02
N THR A 142 27.51 -6.31 13.23
CA THR A 142 26.37 -6.70 12.40
C THR A 142 25.23 -5.68 12.48
N ILE A 143 24.93 -5.18 13.68
CA ILE A 143 23.91 -4.13 13.86
C ILE A 143 24.32 -2.85 13.12
N LYS A 144 25.59 -2.42 13.21
CA LYS A 144 26.09 -1.22 12.52
C LYS A 144 25.97 -1.36 10.99
N GLU A 145 26.34 -2.51 10.45
CA GLU A 145 26.22 -2.81 9.00
C GLU A 145 24.76 -2.77 8.54
N VAL A 146 23.84 -3.40 9.28
CA VAL A 146 22.41 -3.38 8.97
C VAL A 146 21.86 -1.95 9.04
N MET A 147 22.22 -1.17 10.07
CA MET A 147 21.78 0.22 10.18
C MET A 147 22.28 1.06 9.00
N ALA A 148 23.54 0.90 8.59
CA ALA A 148 24.11 1.59 7.44
C ALA A 148 23.36 1.24 6.15
N PHE A 149 23.11 -0.06 5.92
CA PHE A 149 22.34 -0.55 4.78
C PHE A 149 20.93 0.05 4.73
N ILE A 150 20.19 -0.01 5.84
CA ILE A 150 18.81 0.50 5.91
C ILE A 150 18.78 2.02 5.78
N ASN A 151 19.73 2.74 6.36
CA ASN A 151 19.82 4.20 6.23
C ASN A 151 20.11 4.63 4.79
N ASN A 152 20.89 3.86 4.02
CA ASN A 152 21.10 4.12 2.60
C ASN A 152 19.79 4.06 1.80
N ILE A 153 18.89 3.13 2.12
CA ILE A 153 17.54 3.07 1.52
C ILE A 153 16.68 4.24 2.01
N LYS A 154 16.63 4.49 3.33
CA LYS A 154 15.78 5.55 3.92
C LYS A 154 16.16 6.95 3.41
N ARG A 155 17.43 7.22 3.12
CA ARG A 155 17.93 8.50 2.57
C ARG A 155 17.37 8.82 1.17
N LYS A 156 16.92 7.81 0.42
CA LYS A 156 16.36 7.95 -0.92
C LYS A 156 14.86 8.29 -0.94
N ARG A 157 14.22 8.40 0.24
CA ARG A 157 12.81 8.82 0.34
C ARG A 157 12.64 10.24 -0.23
N PRO A 158 11.58 10.50 -1.02
CA PRO A 158 11.30 11.85 -1.49
C PRO A 158 11.00 12.76 -0.30
N ARG A 159 11.50 14.00 -0.32
CA ARG A 159 11.12 15.03 0.64
C ARG A 159 9.75 15.59 0.25
N ASN A 160 8.83 15.64 1.21
CA ASN A 160 7.54 16.31 1.04
C ASN A 160 7.75 17.82 1.23
N ASN A 161 8.05 18.52 0.14
CA ASN A 161 8.09 19.99 0.10
C ASN A 161 6.78 20.58 -0.46
N ASP A 162 5.79 19.73 -0.72
CA ASP A 162 4.52 20.19 -1.26
C ASP A 162 3.78 20.94 -0.15
N LYS A 163 3.63 22.26 -0.30
CA LYS A 163 2.73 23.05 0.55
C LYS A 163 1.38 22.36 0.50
N TYR A 164 0.83 22.05 1.68
CA TYR A 164 -0.55 21.62 1.80
C TYR A 164 -1.39 22.79 1.30
N ASN A 165 -1.77 22.77 0.03
CA ASN A 165 -2.82 23.65 -0.46
C ASN A 165 -4.07 23.09 0.23
N MET A 166 -4.54 23.78 1.29
CA MET A 166 -5.89 23.55 1.78
C MET A 166 -6.78 23.69 0.54
N GLU A 167 -7.32 22.56 0.09
CA GLU A 167 -8.29 22.59 -1.00
C GLU A 167 -9.39 23.57 -0.57
N ILE A 168 -9.75 24.45 -1.50
CA ILE A 168 -10.88 25.38 -1.37
C ILE A 168 -12.04 24.60 -0.75
N GLU A 169 -12.72 25.18 0.24
CA GLU A 169 -13.88 24.58 0.89
C GLU A 169 -14.88 24.08 -0.17
N LYS A 170 -14.97 22.75 -0.33
CA LYS A 170 -15.81 22.08 -1.33
C LYS A 170 -17.26 21.88 -0.84
N SER A 171 -17.64 22.57 0.23
CA SER A 171 -18.97 22.48 0.83
C SER A 171 -20.01 23.09 -0.09
N LEU A 172 -21.17 22.43 -0.20
CA LEU A 172 -22.32 23.04 -0.86
C LEU A 172 -22.82 24.22 -0.01
N ASP A 173 -23.16 25.32 -0.66
CA ASP A 173 -23.83 26.42 0.01
C ASP A 173 -25.29 26.06 0.37
N LYS A 174 -25.92 26.88 1.20
CA LYS A 174 -27.29 26.64 1.66
C LYS A 174 -28.30 26.56 0.51
N ALA A 175 -28.17 27.40 -0.52
CA ALA A 175 -29.09 27.40 -1.65
C ALA A 175 -28.94 26.12 -2.50
N GLN A 176 -27.71 25.63 -2.66
CA GLN A 176 -27.41 24.36 -3.30
C GLN A 176 -27.96 23.18 -2.51
N LEU A 177 -27.84 23.18 -1.17
CA LEU A 177 -28.41 22.17 -0.29
C LEU A 177 -29.94 22.16 -0.34
N ASP A 178 -30.57 23.33 -0.26
CA ASP A 178 -32.03 23.46 -0.33
C ASP A 178 -32.56 22.96 -1.69
N SER A 179 -31.86 23.29 -2.78
CA SER A 179 -32.17 22.79 -4.12
C SER A 179 -32.00 21.27 -4.23
N LEU A 180 -30.90 20.73 -3.70
CA LEU A 180 -30.62 19.30 -3.69
C LEU A 180 -31.69 18.52 -2.92
N PHE A 181 -32.04 18.95 -1.71
CA PHE A 181 -33.04 18.25 -0.89
C PHE A 181 -34.46 18.40 -1.45
N SER A 182 -34.77 19.52 -2.13
CA SER A 182 -36.01 19.66 -2.90
C SER A 182 -36.12 18.61 -4.00
N ILE A 183 -35.07 18.46 -4.83
CA ILE A 183 -35.03 17.46 -5.92
C ILE A 183 -35.12 16.03 -5.36
N LEU A 184 -34.45 15.76 -4.23
CA LEU A 184 -34.39 14.44 -3.62
C LEU A 184 -35.64 14.08 -2.80
N SER A 185 -36.65 14.94 -2.73
CA SER A 185 -37.86 14.68 -1.96
C SER A 185 -38.59 13.43 -2.50
N PRO A 186 -38.99 12.46 -1.65
CA PRO A 186 -39.74 11.30 -2.08
C PRO A 186 -41.07 11.69 -2.74
N GLY A 187 -41.39 11.06 -3.88
CA GLY A 187 -42.56 11.39 -4.70
C GLY A 187 -42.39 12.63 -5.60
N GLY A 188 -41.24 13.30 -5.56
CA GLY A 188 -40.97 14.45 -6.41
C GLY A 188 -40.78 14.06 -7.88
N ASN A 189 -41.42 14.81 -8.79
CA ASN A 189 -41.32 14.59 -10.24
C ASN A 189 -39.89 14.76 -10.80
N LEU A 190 -39.08 15.56 -10.11
CA LEU A 190 -37.68 15.81 -10.47
C LEU A 190 -36.72 14.82 -9.79
N ASN A 191 -37.21 13.91 -8.95
CA ASN A 191 -36.36 12.97 -8.24
C ASN A 191 -35.77 11.95 -9.24
N PRO A 192 -34.43 11.86 -9.36
CA PRO A 192 -33.80 11.03 -10.38
C PRO A 192 -33.89 9.53 -10.07
N PHE A 193 -34.33 9.16 -8.87
CA PHE A 193 -34.38 7.78 -8.43
C PHE A 193 -35.77 7.17 -8.59
N LYS A 194 -35.82 5.86 -8.85
CA LYS A 194 -37.08 5.09 -8.86
C LYS A 194 -37.76 5.17 -7.49
N GLU A 195 -39.08 5.31 -7.47
CA GLU A 195 -39.90 5.51 -6.26
C GLU A 195 -39.50 4.62 -5.07
N LYS A 196 -39.30 3.33 -5.32
CA LYS A 196 -38.92 2.33 -4.30
C LYS A 196 -37.60 2.61 -3.54
N VAL A 197 -36.68 3.41 -4.09
CA VAL A 197 -35.39 3.74 -3.45
C VAL A 197 -35.27 5.19 -3.01
N GLN A 198 -36.26 6.05 -3.31
CA GLN A 198 -36.18 7.48 -3.05
C GLN A 198 -36.03 7.79 -1.56
N LYS A 199 -36.85 7.17 -0.69
CA LYS A 199 -36.76 7.35 0.78
C LYS A 199 -35.37 6.99 1.32
N ARG A 200 -34.83 5.84 0.90
CA ARG A 200 -33.49 5.39 1.30
C ARG A 200 -32.40 6.37 0.84
N ASN A 201 -32.44 6.78 -0.43
CA ASN A 201 -31.43 7.66 -0.98
C ASN A 201 -31.51 9.07 -0.36
N ASN A 202 -32.71 9.64 -0.20
CA ASN A 202 -32.91 10.90 0.49
C ASN A 202 -32.34 10.86 1.91
N LEU A 203 -32.58 9.77 2.66
CA LEU A 203 -32.00 9.55 3.98
C LEU A 203 -30.46 9.49 3.94
N ILE A 204 -29.86 8.79 2.95
CA ILE A 204 -28.40 8.76 2.80
C ILE A 204 -27.84 10.18 2.67
N PHE A 205 -28.42 11.02 1.79
CA PHE A 205 -27.96 12.40 1.62
C PHE A 205 -28.15 13.26 2.88
N LEU A 206 -29.26 13.07 3.61
CA LEU A 206 -29.49 13.73 4.89
C LEU A 206 -28.42 13.33 5.91
N LEU A 207 -28.11 12.04 6.03
CA LEU A 207 -27.09 11.54 6.93
C LEU A 207 -25.69 12.09 6.57
N LEU A 208 -25.33 12.10 5.28
CA LEU A 208 -24.07 12.69 4.81
C LEU A 208 -23.98 14.17 5.21
N HIS A 209 -25.07 14.93 5.02
CA HIS A 209 -25.11 16.34 5.35
C HIS A 209 -25.07 16.62 6.87
N CYS A 210 -25.92 15.95 7.66
CA CYS A 210 -26.03 16.20 9.10
C CYS A 210 -24.79 15.75 9.88
N PHE A 211 -24.08 14.72 9.41
CA PHE A 211 -22.95 14.13 10.13
C PHE A 211 -21.59 14.43 9.50
N GLY A 212 -21.53 15.10 8.34
CA GLY A 212 -20.28 15.45 7.66
C GLY A 212 -19.45 14.23 7.24
N LEU A 213 -20.13 13.17 6.80
CA LEU A 213 -19.54 11.88 6.42
C LEU A 213 -19.00 11.86 4.98
#